data_AF-A0A7V4U0X1-F1
#
_entry.id   AF-A0A7V4U0X1-F1
#
_cell.length_a   1.000
_cell.length_b   1.000
_cell.length_c   1.000
_cell.angle_alpha   90.00
_cell.angle_beta   90.00
_cell.angle_gamma   90.00
#
_symmetry.space_group_name_H-M   'P 1'
#
loop_
_entity.id
_entity.type
_entity.pdbx_description
1 polymer ?
#
loop_
_entity_poly.entity_id
_entity_poly.type
_entity_poly.pdbx_seq_one_letter_code
_entity_poly.pdbx_strand_id
1 'polypeptide(L)'
;MNLFELHEQFEIETLNTLKSGRILDMFIFGGGTMLRLCHDLNRYSADLDFWKIRPSDDKDIFVRLKKILESKYEITDGQIKRFTILLEIRSSHFP
;
A
#
# COMPACT_ATOMS: atom_id res chain seq x y z
N MET A 1 4.87 -17.41 -14.16
CA MET A 1 3.86 -16.96 -13.19
C MET A 1 2.69 -16.41 -13.96
N ASN A 2 1.47 -16.64 -13.49
CA ASN A 2 0.28 -16.04 -14.08
C ASN A 2 0.15 -14.57 -13.62
N LEU A 3 -0.75 -13.81 -14.26
CA LEU A 3 -0.95 -12.39 -13.97
C LEU A 3 -1.30 -12.14 -12.49
N PHE A 4 -2.13 -13.00 -11.92
CA PHE A 4 -2.58 -12.89 -10.53
C PHE A 4 -1.44 -13.09 -9.53
N GLU A 5 -0.57 -14.07 -9.78
CA GLU A 5 0.63 -14.31 -8.97
C GLU A 5 1.59 -13.11 -9.00
N LEU A 6 1.73 -12.44 -10.14
CA LEU A 6 2.57 -11.24 -10.26
C LEU A 6 1.97 -10.05 -9.49
N HIS A 7 0.65 -9.87 -9.54
CA HIS A 7 -0.03 -8.85 -8.72
C HIS A 7 0.14 -9.12 -7.23
N GLU A 8 -0.04 -10.38 -6.80
CA GLU A 8 0.16 -10.76 -5.40
C GLU A 8 1.60 -10.51 -4.94
N GLN A 9 2.59 -10.82 -5.78
CA GLN A 9 3.98 -10.47 -5.49
C GLN A 9 4.18 -8.97 -5.33
N PHE A 10 3.54 -8.15 -6.18
CA PHE A 10 3.65 -6.71 -6.11
C PHE A 10 3.07 -6.15 -4.81
N GLU A 11 1.91 -6.65 -4.37
CA GLU A 11 1.30 -6.28 -3.09
C GLU A 11 2.19 -6.65 -1.90
N ILE A 12 2.70 -7.89 -1.88
CA ILE A 12 3.59 -8.36 -0.83
C ILE A 12 4.89 -7.55 -0.81
N GLU A 13 5.45 -7.21 -1.97
CA GLU A 13 6.64 -6.36 -2.05
C GLU A 13 6.35 -4.93 -1.56
N THR A 14 5.20 -4.38 -1.89
CA THR A 14 4.76 -3.07 -1.42
C THR A 14 4.62 -3.05 0.10
N LEU A 15 3.97 -4.07 0.67
CA LEU A 15 3.88 -4.25 2.12
C LEU A 15 5.26 -4.37 2.78
N ASN A 16 6.19 -5.12 2.19
CA ASN A 16 7.56 -5.24 2.68
C ASN A 16 8.33 -3.92 2.60
N THR A 17 8.11 -3.11 1.56
CA THR A 17 8.71 -1.80 1.39
C THR A 17 8.20 -0.83 2.46
N LEU A 18 6.90 -0.80 2.72
CA LEU A 18 6.28 -0.02 3.79
C LEU A 18 6.77 -0.46 5.19
N LYS A 19 6.89 -1.78 5.42
CA LYS A 19 7.45 -2.36 6.65
C LYS A 19 8.89 -1.90 6.86
N SER A 20 9.72 -1.97 5.82
CA SER A 20 11.13 -1.56 5.86
C SER A 20 11.29 -0.07 6.14
N GLY A 21 10.37 0.76 5.64
CA GLY A 21 10.26 2.18 5.96
C GLY A 21 9.75 2.49 7.38
N ARG A 22 9.41 1.48 8.18
CA ARG A 22 8.85 1.57 9.55
C ARG A 22 7.64 2.50 9.64
N ILE A 23 6.79 2.47 8.61
CA ILE A 23 5.60 3.34 8.56
C ILE A 23 4.33 2.57 8.94
N LEU A 24 4.33 1.24 8.79
CA LEU A 24 3.19 0.38 9.11
C LEU A 24 2.81 0.40 10.61
N ASP A 25 3.71 0.78 11.52
CA ASP A 25 3.40 0.88 12.96
C ASP A 25 2.33 1.95 13.31
N MET A 26 1.98 2.79 12.34
CA MET A 26 0.93 3.80 12.44
C MET A 26 -0.41 3.34 11.85
N PHE A 27 -0.44 2.16 11.22
CA PHE A 27 -1.54 1.68 10.40
C PHE A 27 -1.97 0.26 10.79
N ILE A 28 -3.27 -0.01 10.61
CA ILE A 28 -3.81 -1.38 10.59
C ILE A 28 -4.15 -1.72 9.14
N PHE A 29 -3.57 -2.80 8.63
CA PHE A 29 -3.91 -3.32 7.31
C PHE A 29 -5.31 -3.95 7.34
N GLY A 30 -6.17 -3.58 6.39
CA GLY A 30 -7.56 -4.03 6.32
C GLY A 30 -8.05 -4.15 4.88
N GLY A 31 -9.37 -4.14 4.71
CA GLY A 31 -10.00 -4.20 3.38
C GLY A 31 -9.99 -5.59 2.74
N GLY A 32 -10.39 -5.62 1.46
CA GLY A 32 -10.56 -6.88 0.70
C GLY A 32 -9.25 -7.61 0.44
N THR A 33 -8.17 -6.86 0.19
CA THR A 33 -6.85 -7.44 -0.11
C THR A 33 -6.24 -8.08 1.13
N MET A 34 -6.44 -7.50 2.32
CA MET A 34 -6.06 -8.16 3.57
C MET A 34 -6.80 -9.48 3.77
N LEU A 35 -8.11 -9.52 3.54
CA LEU A 35 -8.88 -10.76 3.64
C LEU A 35 -8.42 -11.82 2.62
N ARG A 36 -8.04 -11.39 1.41
CA ARG A 36 -7.49 -12.28 0.39
C ARG A 36 -6.13 -12.86 0.80
N LEU A 37 -5.19 -12.00 1.21
CA LEU A 37 -3.81 -12.39 1.52
C LEU A 37 -3.67 -13.12 2.86
N CYS A 38 -4.51 -12.81 3.86
CA CYS A 38 -4.37 -13.32 5.22
C CYS A 38 -5.42 -14.37 5.62
N HIS A 39 -6.53 -14.47 4.89
CA HIS A 39 -7.68 -15.31 5.25
C HIS A 39 -8.23 -16.12 4.07
N ASP A 40 -7.48 -16.26 2.97
CA ASP A 40 -7.84 -17.05 1.77
C ASP A 40 -9.23 -16.71 1.20
N LEU A 41 -9.65 -15.45 1.29
CA LEU A 41 -10.91 -15.03 0.72
C LEU A 41 -10.87 -15.18 -0.81
N ASN A 42 -11.74 -16.03 -1.35
CA ASN A 42 -11.82 -16.34 -2.78
C ASN A 42 -12.51 -15.22 -3.59
N ARG A 43 -11.90 -14.03 -3.60
CA ARG A 43 -12.32 -12.86 -4.38
C ARG A 43 -11.11 -12.03 -4.77
N TYR A 44 -11.08 -11.57 -6.02
CA TYR A 44 -10.06 -10.63 -6.48
C TYR A 44 -10.19 -9.26 -5.79
N SER A 45 -9.07 -8.76 -5.28
CA SER A 45 -8.89 -7.43 -4.68
C SER A 45 -7.43 -7.02 -4.85
N ALA A 46 -7.18 -5.76 -5.22
CA ALA A 46 -5.86 -5.23 -5.55
C ALA A 46 -5.46 -3.98 -4.71
N ASP A 47 -6.42 -3.31 -4.07
CA ASP A 47 -6.14 -2.10 -3.30
C ASP A 47 -5.63 -2.44 -1.89
N LEU A 48 -4.59 -1.76 -1.44
CA LEU A 48 -4.07 -1.91 -0.07
C LEU A 48 -4.69 -0.86 0.85
N ASP A 49 -5.66 -1.28 1.66
CA ASP A 49 -6.38 -0.40 2.58
C ASP A 49 -5.75 -0.38 3.98
N PHE A 50 -5.62 0.82 4.55
CA PHE A 50 -5.03 1.02 5.87
C PHE A 50 -5.85 1.97 6.74
N TRP A 51 -6.02 1.59 8.01
CA TRP A 51 -6.61 2.46 9.04
C TRP A 51 -5.52 3.11 9.86
N LYS A 52 -5.46 4.44 9.89
CA LYS A 52 -4.54 5.18 10.76
C LYS A 52 -4.98 5.03 12.22
N ILE A 53 -4.07 4.59 13.10
CA ILE A 53 -4.36 4.38 14.54
C ILE A 53 -3.63 5.35 15.47
N ARG A 54 -2.62 6.07 14.98
CA ARG A 54 -1.88 7.05 15.77
C ARG A 54 -2.24 8.47 15.34
N PRO A 55 -2.43 9.40 16.29
CA PRO A 55 -2.59 10.81 15.95
C PRO A 55 -1.28 11.33 15.36
N SER A 56 -1.30 11.65 14.08
CA SER A 56 -0.20 12.21 13.31
C SER A 56 -0.79 13.07 12.19
N ASP A 57 -0.06 14.11 11.82
CA ASP A 57 -0.42 14.99 10.71
C ASP A 57 -0.42 14.23 9.39
N ASP A 58 -1.47 14.43 8.59
CA ASP A 58 -1.65 13.71 7.33
C ASP A 58 -0.64 14.12 6.26
N LYS A 59 -0.12 15.36 6.29
CA LYS A 59 0.90 15.82 5.36
C LYS A 59 2.24 15.16 5.67
N ASP A 60 2.61 15.05 6.93
CA ASP A 60 3.84 14.37 7.35
C ASP A 60 3.82 12.89 6.95
N ILE A 61 2.69 12.21 7.19
CA ILE A 61 2.46 10.84 6.74
C ILE A 61 2.59 10.74 5.22
N PHE A 62 1.93 11.62 4.48
CA PHE A 62 1.93 11.62 3.03
C PHE A 62 3.34 11.80 2.45
N VAL A 63 4.10 12.78 2.95
CA VAL A 63 5.50 13.02 2.54
C VAL A 63 6.36 11.79 2.85
N ARG A 64 6.18 11.17 4.01
CA ARG A 64 6.94 9.98 4.39
C ARG A 64 6.57 8.75 3.54
N LEU A 65 5.30 8.52 3.27
CA LEU A 65 4.83 7.46 2.37
C LEU A 65 5.40 7.65 0.97
N LYS A 66 5.31 8.87 0.41
CA LYS A 66 5.91 9.19 -0.89
C LYS A 66 7.39 8.86 -0.94
N LYS A 67 8.16 9.36 0.03
CA LYS A 67 9.61 9.10 0.10
C LYS A 67 9.95 7.61 0.17
N ILE A 68 9.16 6.81 0.90
CA ILE A 68 9.37 5.36 1.00
C ILE A 68 9.07 4.69 -0.35
N LEU A 69 7.95 5.01 -0.98
CA LEU A 69 7.50 4.36 -2.21
C LEU A 69 8.32 4.80 -3.44
N GLU A 70 8.70 6.07 -3.55
CA GLU A 70 9.56 6.62 -4.61
C GLU A 70 10.95 5.96 -4.65
N SER A 71 11.38 5.31 -3.57
CA SER A 71 12.65 4.56 -3.55
C SER A 71 12.63 3.30 -4.43
N LYS A 72 11.44 2.82 -4.82
CA LYS A 72 11.26 1.59 -5.60
C LYS A 72 10.25 1.70 -6.74
N TYR A 73 9.28 2.59 -6.65
CA TYR A 73 8.13 2.66 -7.56
C TYR A 73 7.97 4.07 -8.11
N GLU A 74 7.37 4.16 -9.29
CA GLU A 74 6.87 5.43 -9.83
C GLU A 74 5.57 5.78 -9.10
N ILE A 75 5.45 6.99 -8.56
CA ILE A 75 4.17 7.50 -8.05
C ILE A 75 3.44 8.21 -9.17
N THR A 76 2.32 7.65 -9.62
CA THR A 76 1.53 8.15 -10.74
C THR A 76 0.45 9.14 -10.30
N ASP A 77 -0.08 8.99 -9.09
CA ASP A 77 -0.99 9.94 -8.45
C ASP A 77 -0.75 9.99 -6.93
N GLY A 78 -1.07 11.11 -6.30
CA GLY A 78 -0.99 11.25 -4.86
C GLY A 78 -1.77 12.45 -4.35
N GLN A 79 -2.73 12.21 -3.46
CA GLN A 79 -3.65 13.24 -2.96
C GLN A 79 -3.99 13.04 -1.49
N ILE A 80 -4.12 14.14 -0.76
CA ILE A 80 -4.78 14.16 0.55
C ILE A 80 -6.21 14.64 0.33
N LYS A 81 -7.17 13.74 0.56
CA LYS A 81 -8.61 13.99 0.48
C LYS A 81 -9.19 14.08 1.89
N ARG A 82 -10.46 14.48 1.99
CA ARG A 82 -11.17 14.51 3.28
C ARG A 82 -11.20 13.10 3.88
N PHE A 83 -10.45 12.91 4.99
CA PHE A 83 -10.28 11.65 5.72
C PHE A 83 -9.53 10.54 4.95
N THR A 84 -8.77 10.87 3.91
CA THR A 84 -8.05 9.85 3.12
C THR A 84 -6.72 10.37 2.62
N ILE A 85 -5.68 9.56 2.76
CA ILE A 85 -4.42 9.73 2.04
C ILE A 85 -4.39 8.69 0.93
N LEU A 86 -4.27 9.15 -0.32
CA LEU A 86 -4.26 8.29 -1.50
C LEU A 86 -2.90 8.41 -2.21
N LEU A 87 -2.32 7.26 -2.56
CA LEU A 87 -1.14 7.15 -3.42
C LEU A 87 -1.37 6.04 -4.43
N GLU A 88 -1.13 6.33 -5.70
CA GLU A 88 -1.10 5.35 -6.78
C GLU A 88 0.36 5.11 -7.18
N ILE A 89 0.74 3.84 -7.30
CA ILE A 89 2.11 3.43 -7.63
C ILE A 89 2.14 2.52 -8.84
N ARG A 90 3.23 2.58 -9.60
CA ARG A 90 3.52 1.71 -10.73
C ARG A 90 4.94 1.14 -10.61
N SER A 91 5.09 -0.11 -11.01
CA SER A 91 6.39 -0.75 -11.18
C SER A 91 6.59 -1.15 -12.64
N SER A 92 7.83 -1.10 -13.14
CA SER A 92 8.17 -1.66 -14.45
C SER A 92 8.31 -3.19 -14.42
N HIS A 93 8.37 -3.79 -13.23
CA HIS A 93 8.61 -5.23 -13.03
C HIS A 93 7.33 -6.03 -12.77
N PHE A 94 6.24 -5.34 -12.43
CA PHE A 94 4.95 -5.93 -12.13
C PHE A 94 3.87 -5.34 -13.06
N PRO A 95 2.81 -6.11 -13.36
CA PRO A 95 1.71 -5.63 -14.18
C PRO A 95 0.89 -4.51 -13.53
#